data_AF-A0A533TEG8-F1
#
_entry.id   AF-A0A533TEG8-F1
#
_cell.length_a   1.000
_cell.length_b   1.000
_cell.length_c   1.000
_cell.angle_alpha   90.00
_cell.angle_beta   90.00
_cell.angle_gamma   90.00
#
_symmetry.space_group_name_H-M   'P 1'
#
loop_
_entity.id
_entity.type
_entity.pdbx_description
1 polymer ?
#
loop_
_entity_poly.entity_id
_entity_poly.type
_entity_poly.pdbx_seq_one_letter_code
_entity_poly.pdbx_strand_id
1 'polypeptide(L)'
;MKRTLQRIIKNIEAGEYKAAHDRLGGVMKAYPEEWQLEVAFIETGIANAMQEKGQERRLSMGFYAQSAAWRIKDILGHQGAAECLHALHKLVDLTATARYNSLN
;
A
#
# COMPACT_ATOMS: atom_id res chain seq x y z
N MET A 1 11.85 -8.89 -12.22
CA MET A 1 11.41 -8.34 -10.91
C MET A 1 11.11 -6.84 -10.95
N LYS A 2 12.11 -5.95 -11.14
CA LYS A 2 11.93 -4.48 -11.16
C LYS A 2 10.77 -3.98 -12.05
N ARG A 3 10.68 -4.47 -13.29
CA ARG A 3 9.57 -4.12 -14.21
C ARG A 3 8.20 -4.55 -13.69
N THR A 4 8.11 -5.68 -12.98
CA THR A 4 6.86 -6.17 -12.40
C THR A 4 6.41 -5.28 -11.25
N LEU A 5 7.32 -4.93 -10.34
CA LEU A 5 7.08 -4.01 -9.23
C LEU A 5 6.65 -2.60 -9.71
N GLN A 6 7.32 -2.06 -10.73
CA GLN A 6 6.92 -0.80 -11.37
C GLN A 6 5.51 -0.88 -11.96
N ARG A 7 5.11 -2.04 -12.48
CA ARG A 7 3.78 -2.25 -13.04
C ARG A 7 2.71 -2.38 -11.96
N ILE A 8 3.05 -2.98 -10.81
CA ILE A 8 2.19 -3.01 -9.64
C ILE A 8 1.93 -1.58 -9.15
N ILE A 9 2.96 -0.72 -9.04
CA ILE A 9 2.79 0.70 -8.69
C ILE A 9 1.81 1.39 -9.65
N LYS A 10 2.00 1.24 -10.98
CA LYS A 10 1.10 1.85 -11.97
C LYS A 10 -0.34 1.40 -11.82
N ASN A 11 -0.56 0.10 -11.58
CA ASN A 11 -1.89 -0.46 -11.36
C ASN A 11 -2.53 0.11 -10.08
N ILE A 12 -1.76 0.25 -8.99
CA ILE A 12 -2.22 0.88 -7.74
C ILE A 12 -2.60 2.36 -7.98
N GLU A 13 -1.73 3.13 -8.64
CA GLU A 13 -1.95 4.55 -8.95
C GLU A 13 -3.16 4.77 -9.89
N ALA A 14 -3.43 3.81 -10.78
CA ALA A 14 -4.60 3.82 -11.66
C ALA A 14 -5.89 3.27 -11.00
N GLY A 15 -5.84 2.79 -9.75
CA GLY A 15 -6.98 2.16 -9.08
C GLY A 15 -7.32 0.75 -9.56
N GLU A 16 -6.45 0.12 -10.35
CA GLU A 16 -6.57 -1.24 -10.87
C GLU A 16 -6.12 -2.29 -9.84
N TYR A 17 -6.70 -2.27 -8.64
CA TYR A 17 -6.22 -3.06 -7.49
C TYR A 17 -6.24 -4.58 -7.70
N LYS A 18 -7.26 -5.11 -8.39
CA LYS A 18 -7.31 -6.55 -8.73
C LYS A 18 -6.10 -6.95 -9.59
N ALA A 19 -5.78 -6.14 -10.60
CA ALA A 19 -4.63 -6.39 -11.46
C ALA A 19 -3.29 -6.18 -10.72
N ALA A 20 -3.24 -5.30 -9.72
CA ALA A 20 -2.08 -5.17 -8.82
C ALA A 20 -1.92 -6.43 -7.93
N HIS A 21 -3.02 -6.93 -7.35
CA HIS A 21 -3.04 -8.14 -6.50
C HIS A 21 -2.61 -9.38 -7.28
N ASP A 22 -3.18 -9.64 -8.45
CA ASP A 22 -2.84 -10.79 -9.30
C ASP A 22 -1.34 -10.80 -9.67
N ARG A 23 -0.78 -9.61 -9.97
CA ARG A 23 0.65 -9.45 -10.27
C ARG A 23 1.51 -9.67 -9.04
N LEU A 24 1.09 -9.20 -7.87
CA LEU A 24 1.78 -9.44 -6.61
C LEU A 24 1.79 -10.93 -6.28
N GLY A 25 0.69 -11.65 -6.48
CA GLY A 25 0.59 -13.11 -6.31
C GLY A 25 1.61 -13.89 -7.16
N GLY A 26 1.81 -13.47 -8.41
CA GLY A 26 2.84 -14.05 -9.29
C GLY A 26 4.28 -13.69 -8.88
N VAL A 27 4.44 -12.60 -8.15
CA VAL A 27 5.69 -12.14 -7.56
C VAL A 27 6.00 -12.97 -6.31
N MET A 28 5.07 -13.17 -5.37
CA MET A 28 5.28 -13.90 -4.09
C MET A 28 5.94 -15.28 -4.22
N LYS A 29 5.58 -16.03 -5.27
CA LYS A 29 6.11 -17.39 -5.52
C LYS A 29 7.62 -17.42 -5.83
N ALA A 30 8.23 -16.26 -6.05
CA ALA A 30 9.61 -16.12 -6.50
C ALA A 30 10.54 -15.42 -5.48
N TYR A 31 10.09 -15.15 -4.24
CA TYR A 31 10.86 -14.34 -3.28
C TYR A 31 11.50 -15.16 -2.16
N PRO A 32 12.70 -14.75 -1.70
CA PRO A 32 13.29 -15.25 -0.47
C PRO A 32 12.46 -14.84 0.75
N GLU A 33 12.57 -15.62 1.83
CA GLU A 33 11.79 -15.51 3.07
C GLU A 33 11.80 -14.09 3.67
N GLU A 34 12.93 -13.40 3.51
CA GLU A 34 13.20 -12.01 3.91
C GLU A 34 12.16 -11.00 3.40
N TRP A 35 11.50 -11.31 2.29
CA TRP A 35 10.53 -10.44 1.63
C TRP A 35 9.08 -10.79 1.93
N GLN A 36 8.81 -11.88 2.64
CA GLN A 36 7.44 -12.32 2.91
C GLN A 36 6.65 -11.28 3.72
N LEU A 37 7.29 -10.64 4.69
CA LEU A 37 6.71 -9.54 5.47
C LEU A 37 6.35 -8.34 4.58
N GLU A 38 7.22 -7.99 3.65
CA GLU A 38 7.00 -6.87 2.73
C GLU A 38 5.86 -7.12 1.77
N VAL A 39 5.84 -8.33 1.23
CA VAL A 39 4.81 -8.79 0.33
C VAL A 39 3.46 -8.85 1.04
N ALA A 40 3.40 -9.37 2.27
CA ALA A 40 2.18 -9.41 3.08
C ALA A 40 1.66 -8.00 3.40
N PHE A 41 2.55 -7.04 3.67
CA PHE A 41 2.18 -5.65 3.87
C PHE A 41 1.55 -5.04 2.60
N ILE A 42 2.20 -5.21 1.45
CA ILE A 42 1.71 -4.71 0.15
C ILE A 42 0.38 -5.39 -0.20
N GLU A 43 0.27 -6.70 0.00
CA GLU A 43 -0.95 -7.48 -0.26
C GLU A 43 -2.11 -6.99 0.60
N THR A 44 -1.89 -6.79 1.90
CA THR A 44 -2.89 -6.26 2.83
C THR A 44 -3.38 -4.89 2.39
N GLY A 45 -2.45 -4.02 1.96
CA GLY A 45 -2.81 -2.69 1.45
C GLY A 45 -3.70 -2.74 0.20
N ILE A 46 -3.40 -3.63 -0.74
CA ILE A 46 -4.20 -3.82 -1.96
C ILE A 46 -5.55 -4.49 -1.64
N ALA A 47 -5.57 -5.49 -0.74
CA ALA A 47 -6.77 -6.22 -0.37
C ALA A 47 -7.78 -5.34 0.37
N ASN A 48 -7.33 -4.51 1.31
CA ASN A 48 -8.17 -3.52 1.98
C ASN A 48 -8.80 -2.56 0.96
N ALA A 49 -8.02 -2.13 -0.03
CA ALA A 49 -8.54 -1.27 -1.09
C ALA A 49 -9.62 -1.96 -1.97
N MET A 50 -9.59 -3.29 -2.08
CA MET A 50 -10.62 -4.05 -2.77
C MET A 50 -11.90 -4.27 -1.95
N GLN A 51 -11.80 -4.33 -0.61
CA GLN A 51 -12.92 -4.63 0.28
C GLN A 51 -13.80 -3.43 0.59
N GLU A 52 -13.25 -2.22 0.63
CA GLU A 52 -14.02 -1.03 1.00
C GLU A 52 -14.95 -0.51 -0.10
N LYS A 53 -16.18 -0.12 0.29
CA LYS A 53 -17.23 0.40 -0.60
C LYS A 53 -17.71 1.78 -0.11
N GLY A 54 -18.32 2.58 -0.98
CA GLY A 54 -18.92 3.87 -0.59
C GLY A 54 -17.92 5.03 -0.47
N GLN A 55 -18.27 6.08 0.29
CA GLN A 55 -17.42 7.28 0.47
C GLN A 55 -16.19 7.02 1.36
N GLU A 56 -16.30 6.11 2.34
CA GLU A 56 -15.19 5.71 3.22
C GLU A 56 -14.01 5.14 2.42
N ARG A 57 -14.32 4.44 1.32
CA ARG A 57 -13.37 3.95 0.32
C ARG A 57 -12.38 5.00 -0.16
N ARG A 58 -12.76 6.28 -0.33
CA ARG A 58 -11.81 7.29 -0.83
C ARG A 58 -10.71 7.61 0.19
N LEU A 59 -11.03 7.58 1.48
CA LEU A 59 -10.12 7.97 2.54
C LEU A 59 -9.18 6.81 2.91
N SER A 60 -9.74 5.62 3.07
CA SER A 60 -9.00 4.40 3.41
C SER A 60 -8.20 3.84 2.24
N MET A 61 -8.75 3.81 1.01
CA MET A 61 -7.99 3.37 -0.16
C MET A 61 -6.82 4.29 -0.42
N GLY A 62 -6.99 5.60 -0.21
CA GLY A 62 -5.91 6.57 -0.34
C GLY A 62 -4.70 6.18 0.50
N PHE A 63 -4.92 5.80 1.76
CA PHE A 63 -3.87 5.35 2.66
C PHE A 63 -3.28 3.99 2.27
N TYR A 64 -4.10 2.93 2.26
CA TYR A 64 -3.59 1.56 2.09
C TYR A 64 -2.93 1.35 0.71
N ALA A 65 -3.50 1.93 -0.34
CA ALA A 65 -2.91 1.89 -1.68
C ALA A 65 -1.60 2.69 -1.75
N GLN A 66 -1.55 3.89 -1.15
CA GLN A 66 -0.32 4.69 -1.14
C GLN A 66 0.77 4.03 -0.31
N SER A 67 0.46 3.42 0.85
CA SER A 67 1.43 2.68 1.65
C SER A 67 2.04 1.53 0.84
N ALA A 68 1.21 0.75 0.14
CA ALA A 68 1.69 -0.30 -0.76
C ALA A 68 2.59 0.25 -1.87
N ALA A 69 2.20 1.35 -2.52
CA ALA A 69 3.01 1.97 -3.58
C ALA A 69 4.34 2.54 -3.06
N TRP A 70 4.33 3.22 -1.92
CA TRP A 70 5.55 3.78 -1.31
C TRP A 70 6.49 2.69 -0.85
N ARG A 71 5.97 1.58 -0.30
CA ARG A 71 6.82 0.46 0.09
C ARG A 71 7.51 -0.17 -1.13
N ILE A 72 6.79 -0.34 -2.24
CA ILE A 72 7.40 -0.83 -3.49
C ILE A 72 8.44 0.18 -4.03
N LYS A 73 8.19 1.49 -3.93
CA LYS A 73 9.16 2.52 -4.34
C LYS A 73 10.44 2.45 -3.50
N ASP A 74 10.31 2.24 -2.20
CA ASP A 74 11.44 2.08 -1.27
C ASP A 74 12.28 0.83 -1.58
N ILE A 75 11.60 -0.30 -1.79
CA ILE A 75 12.17 -1.54 -2.35
C ILE A 75 12.97 -1.32 -3.64
N LEU A 76 12.50 -0.42 -4.51
CA LEU A 76 13.14 -0.08 -5.77
C LEU A 76 14.29 0.92 -5.62
N GLY A 77 14.57 1.40 -4.40
CA GLY A 77 15.60 2.38 -4.09
C GLY A 77 15.22 3.80 -4.48
N HIS A 78 13.94 4.14 -4.55
CA HIS A 78 13.51 5.52 -4.80
C HIS A 78 13.81 6.37 -3.57
N GLN A 79 14.63 7.41 -3.76
CA GLN A 79 14.98 8.36 -2.71
C GLN A 79 13.71 9.00 -2.11
N GLY A 80 13.63 9.07 -0.77
CA GLY A 80 12.50 9.66 -0.06
C GLY A 80 11.31 8.73 0.16
N ALA A 81 11.31 7.51 -0.38
CA ALA A 81 10.15 6.63 -0.32
C ALA A 81 9.85 6.11 1.10
N ALA A 82 10.90 5.79 1.87
CA ALA A 82 10.76 5.40 3.28
C ALA A 82 10.20 6.55 4.13
N GLU A 83 10.66 7.78 3.89
CA GLU A 83 10.20 8.99 4.57
C GLU A 83 8.76 9.33 4.22
N CYS A 84 8.38 9.19 2.94
CA CYS A 84 7.00 9.32 2.50
C CYS A 84 6.08 8.28 3.16
N LEU A 85 6.52 7.01 3.24
CA LEU A 85 5.78 5.95 3.92
C LEU A 85 5.60 6.26 5.42
N HIS A 86 6.66 6.71 6.08
CA HIS A 86 6.63 7.10 7.50
C HIS A 86 5.71 8.28 7.76
N ALA A 87 5.79 9.33 6.93
CA ALA A 87 4.92 10.49 7.03
C ALA A 87 3.45 10.12 6.82
N LEU A 88 3.17 9.22 5.86
CA LEU A 88 1.82 8.73 5.60
C LEU A 88 1.23 7.99 6.81
N HIS A 89 2.01 7.12 7.46
CA HIS A 89 1.57 6.42 8.68
C HIS A 89 1.30 7.39 9.84
N LYS A 90 2.17 8.38 10.07
CA LYS A 90 1.96 9.41 11.08
C LYS A 90 0.69 10.24 10.86
N LEU A 91 0.38 10.57 9.60
CA LEU A 91 -0.84 11.31 9.28
C LEU A 91 -2.10 10.52 9.66
N VAL A 92 -2.12 9.21 9.44
CA VAL A 92 -3.27 8.38 9.84
C VAL A 92 -3.40 8.27 11.35
N ASP A 93 -2.29 8.08 12.08
CA ASP A 93 -2.32 8.04 13.55
C ASP A 93 -2.88 9.32 14.16
N LEU A 94 -2.47 10.48 13.63
CA LEU A 94 -3.01 11.78 14.04
C LEU A 94 -4.50 11.92 13.74
N THR A 95 -4.95 11.43 12.57
CA THR A 95 -6.36 11.51 12.16
C THR A 95 -7.24 10.57 12.99
N ALA A 96 -6.74 9.38 13.32
CA ALA A 96 -7.42 8.42 14.19
C ALA A 96 -7.53 8.95 15.63
N THR A 97 -6.45 9.53 16.15
CA THR A 97 -6.41 10.15 17.48
C THR A 97 -7.35 11.35 17.57
N ALA A 98 -7.38 12.21 16.56
CA ALA A 98 -8.30 13.35 16.50
C ALA A 98 -9.78 12.91 16.48
N ARG A 99 -10.12 11.84 15.74
CA ARG A 99 -11.48 11.27 15.73
C ARG A 99 -11.87 10.71 17.09
N TYR A 100 -10.99 9.96 17.75
CA TYR A 100 -11.24 9.41 19.08
C TYR A 100 -11.53 10.51 20.10
N ASN A 101 -10.75 11.59 20.08
CA ASN A 101 -10.94 12.74 20.99
C ASN A 101 -12.19 13.57 20.69
N SER A 102 -12.74 13.50 19.47
CA SER A 102 -13.99 14.20 19.11
C SER A 102 -15.26 13.43 19.45
N LEU A 103 -15.13 12.12 19.73
CA LEU A 103 -16.24 11.21 20.03
C LEU A 103 -16.35 10.87 21.53
N ASN A 104 -15.41 11.35 22.36
CA ASN A 104 -15.40 11.27 23.83
C ASN A 104 -15.64 12.66 24.42
#